data_AF-A0A0Q9WUP1-F1
#
_entry.id   AF-A0A0Q9WUP1-F1
#
_cell.length_a   1.000
_cell.length_b   1.000
_cell.length_c   1.000
_cell.angle_alpha   90.00
_cell.angle_beta   90.00
_cell.angle_gamma   90.00
#
_symmetry.space_group_name_H-M   'P 1'
#
loop_
_entity.id
_entity.type
_entity.pdbx_description
1 polymer ?
#
loop_
_entity_poly.entity_id
_entity_poly.type
_entity_poly.pdbx_seq_one_letter_code
_entity_poly.pdbx_strand_id
1 'polypeptide(L)'
;MTTSIPQGTLLDVLKKKMRQTKEEMEKYKDECEEYHKRLQLEVVRREEAESEVAALNRRIQLLEEDLERSEERLGSATAKLSEASQAADESERARKILENRALADEERMDALENQLKEARFLAEEADKKYDEVARKLAMVEADLERAEERAEQGENKIVELEEELRVVGNNLKSLEVSEEKANQREEEYKNQIKTLNTRLKEAEARAEFAERSVQKLQKEVDRLEDELINEKERYALVEDSLDFTFVDLMGIEPFYNDRNPKPPTPEPTEEDLARIAAAEAAKAAAQAAAEEAALSGGDVGADGVEGAAPVANGEAVAPAEEVVPAEPVKEPTPPPPPPFEYAIDLPPEGAEVPYVKNCEAGDVLASLPTVPEGEEPPPEGAPAAPTEGVEAVAAAPTAETPADAAVPPTGEAPPAEAAAAAPPPNAEEAAPPTAEAAPQA
;
A
#
# COMPACT_ATOMS: atom_id res chain seq x y z
N MET A 1 77.17 92.02 -194.42
CA MET A 1 76.89 92.57 -193.08
C MET A 1 76.66 91.36 -192.17
N THR A 2 77.62 90.75 -191.46
CA THR A 2 78.69 91.21 -190.54
C THR A 2 78.37 90.77 -189.11
N THR A 3 79.04 89.69 -188.67
CA THR A 3 79.59 89.44 -187.30
C THR A 3 78.63 89.38 -186.09
N SER A 4 78.78 88.48 -185.10
CA SER A 4 79.87 87.50 -184.85
C SER A 4 79.39 86.20 -184.18
N ILE A 5 80.12 85.12 -184.48
CA ILE A 5 80.19 83.81 -183.79
C ILE A 5 80.77 84.01 -182.36
N PRO A 6 80.31 83.28 -181.31
CA PRO A 6 80.66 81.87 -181.07
C PRO A 6 79.48 80.92 -180.83
N GLN A 7 79.38 79.87 -181.65
CA GLN A 7 78.40 78.77 -181.52
C GLN A 7 78.79 77.71 -180.46
N GLY A 8 79.86 77.94 -179.68
CA GLY A 8 80.33 76.98 -178.66
C GLY A 8 79.55 77.01 -177.33
N THR A 9 78.87 78.11 -177.01
CA THR A 9 78.30 78.33 -175.67
C THR A 9 76.90 77.73 -175.48
N LEU A 10 76.04 77.73 -176.51
CA LEU A 10 74.64 77.31 -176.35
C LEU A 10 74.51 75.81 -176.04
N LEU A 11 75.33 74.97 -176.67
CA LEU A 11 75.32 73.52 -176.42
C LEU A 11 75.77 73.20 -174.99
N ASP A 12 76.75 73.92 -174.46
CA ASP A 12 77.24 73.71 -173.10
C ASP A 12 76.32 74.34 -172.04
N VAL A 13 75.61 75.43 -172.36
CA VAL A 13 74.48 75.90 -171.54
C VAL A 13 73.33 74.88 -171.53
N LEU A 14 73.04 74.23 -172.65
CA LEU A 14 71.99 73.19 -172.71
C LEU A 14 72.41 71.92 -171.97
N LYS A 15 73.66 71.46 -172.12
CA LYS A 15 74.24 70.37 -171.31
C LYS A 15 74.25 70.74 -169.84
N LYS A 16 74.62 71.98 -169.48
CA LYS A 16 74.61 72.45 -168.08
C LYS A 16 73.18 72.47 -167.53
N LYS A 17 72.17 72.89 -168.29
CA LYS A 17 70.76 72.78 -167.88
C LYS A 17 70.28 71.33 -167.79
N MET A 18 70.62 70.45 -168.73
CA MET A 18 70.26 69.02 -168.63
C MET A 18 70.97 68.31 -167.47
N ARG A 19 72.20 68.71 -167.16
CA ARG A 19 72.95 68.23 -165.99
C ARG A 19 72.34 68.77 -164.70
N GLN A 20 72.10 70.08 -164.63
CA GLN A 20 71.50 70.73 -163.47
C GLN A 20 70.08 70.20 -163.18
N THR A 21 69.23 70.00 -164.21
CA THR A 21 67.90 69.38 -164.02
C THR A 21 67.97 67.90 -163.66
N LYS A 22 69.06 67.19 -164.01
CA LYS A 22 69.33 65.84 -163.49
C LYS A 22 69.80 65.87 -162.04
N GLU A 23 70.72 66.76 -161.69
CA GLU A 23 71.19 66.97 -160.31
C GLU A 23 70.04 67.45 -159.40
N GLU A 24 69.09 68.26 -159.91
CA GLU A 24 67.84 68.65 -159.25
C GLU A 24 66.86 67.47 -159.14
N MET A 25 66.69 66.64 -160.18
CA MET A 25 65.84 65.44 -160.14
C MET A 25 66.39 64.34 -159.21
N GLU A 26 67.70 64.12 -159.20
CA GLU A 26 68.39 63.20 -158.29
C GLU A 26 68.28 63.74 -156.86
N LYS A 27 68.53 65.04 -156.63
CA LYS A 27 68.28 65.68 -155.33
C LYS A 27 66.83 65.53 -154.87
N TYR A 28 65.82 65.81 -155.70
CA TYR A 28 64.42 65.65 -155.30
C TYR A 28 64.05 64.18 -155.05
N LYS A 29 64.67 63.23 -155.77
CA LYS A 29 64.51 61.80 -155.53
C LYS A 29 65.14 61.39 -154.18
N ASP A 30 66.34 61.87 -153.88
CA ASP A 30 67.03 61.62 -152.62
C ASP A 30 66.27 62.26 -151.44
N GLU A 31 65.77 63.49 -151.59
CA GLU A 31 64.87 64.13 -150.63
C GLU A 31 63.57 63.34 -150.45
N CYS A 32 62.94 62.85 -151.51
CA CYS A 32 61.76 61.98 -151.41
C CYS A 32 62.07 60.65 -150.69
N GLU A 33 63.22 60.04 -150.97
CA GLU A 33 63.66 58.84 -150.27
C GLU A 33 63.99 59.11 -148.79
N GLU A 34 64.57 60.26 -148.45
CA GLU A 34 64.76 60.68 -147.06
C GLU A 34 63.42 60.93 -146.35
N TYR A 35 62.48 61.66 -146.96
CA TYR A 35 61.14 61.85 -146.40
C TYR A 35 60.41 60.52 -146.23
N HIS A 36 60.58 59.57 -147.16
CA HIS A 36 60.01 58.22 -147.03
C HIS A 36 60.66 57.44 -145.87
N LYS A 37 61.99 57.48 -145.71
CA LYS A 37 62.71 56.87 -144.58
C LYS A 37 62.29 57.48 -143.24
N ARG A 38 62.15 58.82 -143.16
CA ARG A 38 61.67 59.53 -141.96
C ARG A 38 60.21 59.18 -141.64
N LEU A 39 59.34 59.08 -142.65
CA LEU A 39 57.96 58.63 -142.48
C LEU A 39 57.88 57.19 -141.99
N GLN A 40 58.69 56.28 -142.55
CA GLN A 40 58.78 54.88 -142.08
C GLN A 40 59.23 54.81 -140.62
N LEU A 41 60.22 55.61 -140.21
CA LEU A 41 60.69 55.65 -138.82
C LEU A 41 59.61 56.16 -137.84
N GLU A 42 58.87 57.22 -138.18
CA GLU A 42 57.77 57.70 -137.33
C GLU A 42 56.53 56.78 -137.36
N VAL A 43 56.32 56.00 -138.44
CA VAL A 43 55.32 54.92 -138.46
C VAL A 43 55.71 53.79 -137.51
N VAL A 44 56.94 53.26 -137.60
CA VAL A 44 57.43 52.21 -136.69
C VAL A 44 57.38 52.69 -135.24
N ARG A 45 57.85 53.91 -134.96
CA ARG A 45 57.81 54.49 -133.61
C ARG A 45 56.39 54.68 -133.07
N ARG A 46 55.42 54.99 -133.95
CA ARG A 46 54.00 55.05 -133.60
C ARG A 46 53.44 53.65 -133.32
N GLU A 47 53.78 52.66 -134.13
CA GLU A 47 53.37 51.26 -133.93
C GLU A 47 53.96 50.69 -132.62
N GLU A 48 55.21 51.00 -132.30
CA GLU A 48 55.84 50.73 -131.00
C GLU A 48 55.05 51.37 -129.86
N ALA A 49 54.79 52.68 -129.91
CA ALA A 49 54.04 53.39 -128.86
C ALA A 49 52.57 52.92 -128.72
N GLU A 50 51.90 52.58 -129.83
CA GLU A 50 50.56 51.99 -129.80
C GLU A 50 50.58 50.57 -129.18
N SER A 51 51.65 49.80 -129.40
CA SER A 51 51.85 48.50 -128.75
C SER A 51 52.14 48.63 -127.24
N GLU A 52 52.91 49.64 -126.83
CA GLU A 52 53.17 49.95 -125.41
C GLU A 52 51.87 50.37 -124.70
N VAL A 53 51.09 51.27 -125.30
CA VAL A 53 49.77 51.68 -124.78
C VAL A 53 48.82 50.49 -124.70
N ALA A 54 48.79 49.60 -125.70
CA ALA A 54 47.99 48.38 -125.65
C ALA A 54 48.45 47.41 -124.54
N ALA A 55 49.75 47.31 -124.28
CA ALA A 55 50.30 46.50 -123.18
C ALA A 55 49.99 47.11 -121.80
N LEU A 56 50.10 48.43 -121.66
CA LEU A 56 49.76 49.15 -120.43
C LEU A 56 48.26 49.07 -120.13
N ASN A 57 47.38 49.21 -121.12
CA ASN A 57 45.93 49.07 -120.94
C ASN A 57 45.55 47.66 -120.46
N ARG A 58 46.16 46.60 -121.01
CA ARG A 58 45.98 45.22 -120.50
C ARG A 58 46.49 45.07 -119.05
N ARG A 59 47.60 45.73 -118.71
CA ARG A 59 48.14 45.72 -117.34
C ARG A 59 47.24 46.47 -116.36
N ILE A 60 46.61 47.56 -116.79
CA ILE A 60 45.62 48.31 -116.00
C ILE A 60 44.42 47.39 -115.71
N GLN A 61 43.82 46.78 -116.72
CA GLN A 61 42.70 45.84 -116.56
C GLN A 61 43.01 44.69 -115.59
N LEU A 62 44.19 44.07 -115.69
CA LEU A 62 44.58 43.00 -114.77
C LEU A 62 44.79 43.49 -113.33
N LEU A 63 45.25 44.74 -113.13
CA LEU A 63 45.39 45.35 -111.81
C LEU A 63 44.04 45.80 -111.23
N GLU A 64 43.10 46.23 -112.07
CA GLU A 64 41.71 46.54 -111.69
C GLU A 64 40.99 45.26 -111.26
N GLU A 65 41.06 44.17 -112.06
CA GLU A 65 40.52 42.86 -111.69
C GLU A 65 41.12 42.31 -110.38
N ASP A 66 42.44 42.42 -110.17
CA ASP A 66 43.09 41.95 -108.95
C ASP A 66 42.81 42.86 -107.73
N LEU A 67 42.57 44.16 -107.95
CA LEU A 67 42.07 45.07 -106.91
C LEU A 67 40.65 44.67 -106.49
N GLU A 68 39.71 44.54 -107.43
CA GLU A 68 38.33 44.09 -107.16
C GLU A 68 38.31 42.76 -106.39
N ARG A 69 39.06 41.75 -106.86
CA ARG A 69 39.24 40.46 -106.16
C ARG A 69 39.81 40.61 -104.75
N SER A 70 40.65 41.62 -104.50
CA SER A 70 41.22 41.88 -103.17
C SER A 70 40.22 42.58 -102.25
N GLU A 71 39.40 43.48 -102.78
CA GLU A 71 38.35 44.20 -102.07
C GLU A 71 37.18 43.28 -101.70
N GLU A 72 36.75 42.39 -102.61
CA GLU A 72 35.76 41.33 -102.30
C GLU A 72 36.25 40.42 -101.15
N ARG A 73 37.52 39.99 -101.21
CA ARG A 73 38.13 39.17 -100.15
C ARG A 73 38.18 39.94 -98.83
N LEU A 74 38.60 41.19 -98.84
CA LEU A 74 38.66 42.07 -97.67
C LEU A 74 37.28 42.30 -97.05
N GLY A 75 36.26 42.54 -97.87
CA GLY A 75 34.87 42.65 -97.44
C GLY A 75 34.37 41.35 -96.80
N SER A 76 34.62 40.20 -97.43
CA SER A 76 34.25 38.89 -96.87
C SER A 76 34.97 38.56 -95.55
N ALA A 77 36.23 38.97 -95.40
CA ALA A 77 37.00 38.81 -94.17
C ALA A 77 36.50 39.75 -93.06
N THR A 78 36.16 41.00 -93.42
CA THR A 78 35.62 42.00 -92.49
C THR A 78 34.23 41.60 -91.97
N ALA A 79 33.37 41.07 -92.84
CA ALA A 79 32.07 40.52 -92.44
C ALA A 79 32.23 39.37 -91.43
N LYS A 80 33.09 38.39 -91.73
CA LYS A 80 33.41 37.27 -90.83
C LYS A 80 34.04 37.72 -89.51
N LEU A 81 34.86 38.77 -89.52
CA LEU A 81 35.43 39.35 -88.30
C LEU A 81 34.34 39.98 -87.43
N SER A 82 33.38 40.69 -88.03
CA SER A 82 32.23 41.26 -87.31
C SER A 82 31.32 40.18 -86.73
N GLU A 83 31.04 39.13 -87.48
CA GLU A 83 30.25 37.96 -87.05
C GLU A 83 30.93 37.23 -85.88
N ALA A 84 32.24 36.97 -86.00
CA ALA A 84 33.03 36.36 -84.93
C ALA A 84 33.12 37.23 -83.67
N SER A 85 33.17 38.56 -83.81
CA SER A 85 33.13 39.49 -82.67
C SER A 85 31.78 39.41 -81.95
N GLN A 86 30.66 39.46 -82.69
CA GLN A 86 29.32 39.36 -82.10
C GLN A 86 29.10 38.01 -81.40
N ALA A 87 29.56 36.90 -81.98
CA ALA A 87 29.52 35.58 -81.36
C ALA A 87 30.39 35.49 -80.09
N ALA A 88 31.53 36.22 -80.03
CA ALA A 88 32.35 36.33 -78.84
C ALA A 88 31.65 37.15 -77.73
N ASP A 89 31.05 38.30 -78.09
CA ASP A 89 30.27 39.14 -77.17
C ASP A 89 29.03 38.42 -76.60
N GLU A 90 28.42 37.53 -77.38
CA GLU A 90 27.34 36.63 -76.93
C GLU A 90 27.88 35.53 -76.01
N SER A 91 29.02 34.93 -76.34
CA SER A 91 29.68 33.91 -75.50
C SER A 91 30.12 34.47 -74.14
N GLU A 92 30.63 35.71 -74.09
CA GLU A 92 31.01 36.36 -72.83
C GLU A 92 29.77 36.70 -71.97
N ARG A 93 28.68 37.16 -72.60
CA ARG A 93 27.40 37.37 -71.90
C ARG A 93 26.84 36.07 -71.33
N ALA A 94 26.84 34.99 -72.12
CA ALA A 94 26.40 33.67 -71.68
C ALA A 94 27.26 33.14 -70.51
N ARG A 95 28.60 33.30 -70.59
CA ARG A 95 29.51 32.95 -69.50
C ARG A 95 29.15 33.69 -68.21
N LYS A 96 28.97 35.02 -68.25
CA LYS A 96 28.65 35.82 -67.04
C LYS A 96 27.32 35.44 -66.42
N ILE A 97 26.33 35.04 -67.22
CA ILE A 97 25.04 34.51 -66.72
C ILE A 97 25.24 33.17 -66.00
N LEU A 98 26.06 32.27 -66.54
CA LEU A 98 26.38 30.99 -65.90
C LEU A 98 27.24 31.16 -64.63
N GLU A 99 28.16 32.12 -64.62
CA GLU A 99 29.02 32.49 -63.48
C GLU A 99 28.19 33.06 -62.32
N ASN A 100 27.30 34.03 -62.59
CA ASN A 100 26.35 34.55 -61.60
C ASN A 100 25.39 33.46 -61.07
N ARG A 101 24.98 32.53 -61.94
CA ARG A 101 24.14 31.39 -61.52
C ARG A 101 24.91 30.43 -60.62
N ALA A 102 26.15 30.09 -60.95
CA ALA A 102 26.97 29.19 -60.14
C ALA A 102 27.15 29.74 -58.72
N LEU A 103 27.42 31.04 -58.58
CA LEU A 103 27.52 31.72 -57.28
C LEU A 103 26.19 31.64 -56.49
N ALA A 104 25.05 31.88 -57.14
CA ALA A 104 23.75 31.79 -56.48
C ALA A 104 23.35 30.34 -56.09
N ASP A 105 23.74 29.35 -56.90
CA ASP A 105 23.56 27.93 -56.61
C ASP A 105 24.54 27.46 -55.48
N GLU A 106 25.71 28.09 -55.33
CA GLU A 106 26.71 27.88 -54.26
C GLU A 106 26.27 28.52 -52.92
N GLU A 107 25.86 29.79 -52.90
CA GLU A 107 25.26 30.46 -51.73
C GLU A 107 24.04 29.67 -51.19
N ARG A 108 23.24 29.10 -52.09
CA ARG A 108 22.11 28.24 -51.74
C ARG A 108 22.55 26.89 -51.17
N MET A 109 23.67 26.34 -51.61
CA MET A 109 24.24 25.11 -51.07
C MET A 109 24.70 25.30 -49.63
N ASP A 110 25.44 26.37 -49.35
CA ASP A 110 25.88 26.75 -47.99
C ASP A 110 24.69 26.94 -47.03
N ALA A 111 23.63 27.62 -47.49
CA ALA A 111 22.42 27.81 -46.69
C ALA A 111 21.73 26.48 -46.34
N LEU A 112 21.60 25.57 -47.31
CA LEU A 112 21.01 24.24 -47.11
C LEU A 112 21.90 23.34 -46.24
N GLU A 113 23.23 23.41 -46.39
CA GLU A 113 24.16 22.71 -45.52
C GLU A 113 24.03 23.16 -44.06
N ASN A 114 23.88 24.46 -43.81
CA ASN A 114 23.79 24.98 -42.45
C ASN A 114 22.45 24.60 -41.80
N GLN A 115 21.33 24.67 -42.54
CA GLN A 115 20.05 24.11 -42.09
C GLN A 115 20.14 22.61 -41.80
N LEU A 116 20.89 21.84 -42.59
CA LEU A 116 21.12 20.42 -42.36
C LEU A 116 22.01 20.13 -41.14
N LYS A 117 22.99 20.98 -40.84
CA LYS A 117 23.81 20.92 -39.62
C LYS A 117 22.95 21.22 -38.37
N GLU A 118 22.13 22.27 -38.42
CA GLU A 118 21.18 22.63 -37.37
C GLU A 118 20.13 21.53 -37.10
N ALA A 119 19.52 21.00 -38.16
CA ALA A 119 18.53 19.93 -38.05
C ALA A 119 19.12 18.63 -37.44
N ARG A 120 20.37 18.29 -37.76
CA ARG A 120 21.09 17.18 -37.13
C ARG A 120 21.37 17.43 -35.66
N PHE A 121 21.86 18.62 -35.31
CA PHE A 121 22.12 18.99 -33.92
C PHE A 121 20.84 18.92 -33.07
N LEU A 122 19.72 19.44 -33.59
CA LEU A 122 18.43 19.41 -32.92
C LEU A 122 17.89 17.98 -32.75
N ALA A 123 18.09 17.10 -33.74
CA ALA A 123 17.75 15.68 -33.63
C ALA A 123 18.60 14.98 -32.55
N GLU A 124 19.92 15.16 -32.56
CA GLU A 124 20.77 14.59 -31.51
C GLU A 124 20.46 15.14 -30.10
N GLU A 125 20.05 16.41 -29.98
CA GLU A 125 19.62 16.99 -28.71
C GLU A 125 18.27 16.41 -28.25
N ALA A 126 17.36 16.11 -29.17
CA ALA A 126 16.12 15.40 -28.88
C ALA A 126 16.39 13.96 -28.44
N ASP A 127 17.25 13.21 -29.14
CA ASP A 127 17.63 11.83 -28.77
C ASP A 127 18.25 11.76 -27.37
N LYS A 128 19.17 12.69 -27.04
CA LYS A 128 19.75 12.81 -25.68
C LYS A 128 18.68 13.06 -24.61
N LYS A 129 17.66 13.86 -24.91
CA LYS A 129 16.51 14.09 -24.01
C LYS A 129 15.60 12.87 -23.91
N TYR A 130 15.37 12.13 -24.99
CA TYR A 130 14.61 10.88 -24.97
C TYR A 130 15.31 9.81 -24.12
N ASP A 131 16.62 9.62 -24.27
CA ASP A 131 17.39 8.70 -23.42
C ASP A 131 17.34 9.09 -21.94
N GLU A 132 17.39 10.38 -21.63
CA GLU A 132 17.24 10.88 -20.26
C GLU A 132 15.83 10.64 -19.68
N VAL A 133 14.78 10.85 -20.48
CA VAL A 133 13.39 10.60 -20.07
C VAL A 133 13.16 9.10 -19.90
N ALA A 134 13.65 8.26 -20.81
CA ALA A 134 13.56 6.80 -20.70
C ALA A 134 14.29 6.27 -19.45
N ARG A 135 15.48 6.79 -19.14
CA ARG A 135 16.21 6.44 -17.90
C ARG A 135 15.49 6.90 -16.62
N LYS A 136 14.80 8.05 -16.66
CA LYS A 136 13.97 8.53 -15.53
C LYS A 136 12.69 7.70 -15.38
N LEU A 137 12.06 7.34 -16.49
CA LEU A 137 10.86 6.50 -16.53
C LEU A 137 11.13 5.12 -15.92
N ALA A 138 12.16 4.40 -16.40
CA ALA A 138 12.54 3.09 -15.87
C ALA A 138 12.90 3.10 -14.37
N MET A 139 13.42 4.21 -13.85
CA MET A 139 13.66 4.38 -12.42
C MET A 139 12.35 4.52 -11.63
N VAL A 140 11.41 5.33 -12.14
CA VAL A 140 10.09 5.54 -11.52
C VAL A 140 9.22 4.28 -11.62
N GLU A 141 9.29 3.53 -12.72
CA GLU A 141 8.63 2.22 -12.88
C GLU A 141 9.13 1.23 -11.82
N ALA A 142 10.45 1.08 -11.67
CA ALA A 142 11.01 0.21 -10.63
C ALA A 142 10.74 0.71 -9.20
N ASP A 143 10.60 2.03 -8.98
CA ASP A 143 10.19 2.60 -7.68
C ASP A 143 8.70 2.39 -7.39
N LEU A 144 7.85 2.34 -8.44
CA LEU A 144 6.43 2.02 -8.38
C LEU A 144 6.22 0.53 -8.06
N GLU A 145 6.89 -0.39 -8.75
CA GLU A 145 6.88 -1.83 -8.44
C GLU A 145 7.22 -2.06 -6.95
N ARG A 146 8.31 -1.43 -6.48
CA ARG A 146 8.75 -1.47 -5.07
C ARG A 146 7.87 -0.66 -4.10
N ALA A 147 6.84 0.03 -4.56
CA ALA A 147 5.78 0.62 -3.76
C ALA A 147 4.53 -0.28 -3.71
N GLU A 148 4.16 -0.87 -4.85
CA GLU A 148 3.07 -1.82 -5.01
C GLU A 148 3.32 -3.11 -4.21
N GLU A 149 4.51 -3.72 -4.30
CA GLU A 149 4.91 -4.87 -3.46
C GLU A 149 4.71 -4.61 -1.95
N ARG A 150 4.94 -3.36 -1.50
CA ARG A 150 4.78 -2.95 -0.10
C ARG A 150 3.33 -2.67 0.27
N ALA A 151 2.54 -2.17 -0.67
CA ALA A 151 1.10 -2.01 -0.50
C ALA A 151 0.44 -3.38 -0.35
N GLU A 152 0.74 -4.33 -1.25
CA GLU A 152 0.25 -5.71 -1.18
C GLU A 152 0.64 -6.39 0.14
N GLN A 153 1.89 -6.25 0.60
CA GLN A 153 2.32 -6.77 1.91
C GLN A 153 1.54 -6.14 3.08
N GLY A 154 1.23 -4.84 2.98
CA GLY A 154 0.40 -4.13 3.96
C GLY A 154 -1.05 -4.62 3.96
N GLU A 155 -1.67 -4.77 2.79
CA GLU A 155 -3.04 -5.26 2.63
C GLU A 155 -3.19 -6.70 3.13
N ASN A 156 -2.25 -7.59 2.79
CA ASN A 156 -2.23 -8.96 3.32
C ASN A 156 -2.16 -8.97 4.86
N LYS A 157 -1.30 -8.14 5.48
CA LYS A 157 -1.20 -8.05 6.95
C LYS A 157 -2.44 -7.41 7.59
N ILE A 158 -3.17 -6.53 6.89
CA ILE A 158 -4.48 -6.03 7.34
C ILE A 158 -5.49 -7.18 7.36
N VAL A 159 -5.61 -7.95 6.28
CA VAL A 159 -6.54 -9.09 6.18
C VAL A 159 -6.27 -10.15 7.25
N GLU A 160 -4.99 -10.45 7.54
CA GLU A 160 -4.61 -11.32 8.66
C GLU A 160 -5.14 -10.78 10.01
N LEU A 161 -4.93 -9.49 10.29
CA LEU A 161 -5.37 -8.86 11.55
C LEU A 161 -6.89 -8.74 11.65
N GLU A 162 -7.61 -8.58 10.53
CA GLU A 162 -9.07 -8.56 10.51
C GLU A 162 -9.66 -9.94 10.85
N GLU A 163 -9.08 -11.04 10.36
CA GLU A 163 -9.51 -12.39 10.75
C GLU A 163 -9.10 -12.75 12.19
N GLU A 164 -7.89 -12.36 12.64
CA GLU A 164 -7.50 -12.45 14.06
C GLU A 164 -8.52 -11.73 14.96
N LEU A 165 -8.91 -10.50 14.61
CA LEU A 165 -9.90 -9.70 15.34
C LEU A 165 -11.29 -10.36 15.30
N ARG A 166 -11.69 -10.96 14.16
CA ARG A 166 -12.95 -11.70 14.02
C ARG A 166 -12.99 -12.94 14.93
N VAL A 167 -11.89 -13.68 15.02
CA VAL A 167 -11.75 -14.83 15.93
C VAL A 167 -11.79 -14.39 17.39
N VAL A 168 -11.04 -13.34 17.76
CA VAL A 168 -11.05 -12.78 19.13
C VAL A 168 -12.45 -12.29 19.51
N GLY A 169 -13.16 -11.60 18.60
CA GLY A 169 -14.53 -11.15 18.82
C GLY A 169 -15.56 -12.27 18.97
N ASN A 170 -15.31 -13.46 18.41
CA ASN A 170 -16.15 -14.65 18.63
C ASN A 170 -15.81 -15.38 19.94
N ASN A 171 -14.54 -15.39 20.32
CA ASN A 171 -14.09 -15.91 21.61
C ASN A 171 -14.63 -15.05 22.77
N LEU A 172 -14.62 -13.71 22.63
CA LEU A 172 -15.17 -12.80 23.63
C LEU A 172 -16.66 -13.05 23.89
N LYS A 173 -17.49 -13.12 22.84
CA LYS A 173 -18.92 -13.47 22.95
C LYS A 173 -19.16 -14.82 23.62
N SER A 174 -18.27 -15.78 23.37
CA SER A 174 -18.33 -17.11 23.99
C SER A 174 -17.99 -17.08 25.48
N LEU A 175 -17.06 -16.19 25.89
CA LEU A 175 -16.72 -15.93 27.29
C LEU A 175 -17.84 -15.16 28.01
N GLU A 176 -18.40 -14.10 27.41
CA GLU A 176 -19.55 -13.34 27.93
C GLU A 176 -20.73 -14.29 28.26
N VAL A 177 -21.12 -15.13 27.31
CA VAL A 177 -22.18 -16.14 27.51
C VAL A 177 -21.79 -17.22 28.54
N SER A 178 -20.50 -17.45 28.80
CA SER A 178 -20.05 -18.34 29.88
C SER A 178 -20.12 -17.67 31.26
N GLU A 179 -19.85 -16.37 31.32
CA GLU A 179 -19.94 -15.54 32.53
C GLU A 179 -21.39 -15.33 32.96
N GLU A 180 -22.30 -15.00 32.03
CA GLU A 180 -23.74 -14.93 32.29
C GLU A 180 -24.25 -16.24 32.90
N LYS A 181 -23.85 -17.38 32.35
CA LYS A 181 -24.19 -18.72 32.87
C LYS A 181 -23.51 -19.04 34.19
N ALA A 182 -22.40 -18.39 34.55
CA ALA A 182 -21.78 -18.53 35.86
C ALA A 182 -22.52 -17.69 36.91
N ASN A 183 -22.82 -16.44 36.57
CA ASN A 183 -23.57 -15.49 37.41
C ASN A 183 -24.99 -16.01 37.70
N GLN A 184 -25.69 -16.59 36.71
CA GLN A 184 -26.99 -17.26 36.92
C GLN A 184 -26.91 -18.38 37.98
N ARG A 185 -25.90 -19.26 37.90
CA ARG A 185 -25.68 -20.32 38.90
C ARG A 185 -25.29 -19.74 40.26
N GLU A 186 -24.54 -18.64 40.29
CA GLU A 186 -24.21 -17.94 41.54
C GLU A 186 -25.46 -17.35 42.21
N GLU A 187 -26.39 -16.78 41.44
CA GLU A 187 -27.69 -16.31 41.96
C GLU A 187 -28.58 -17.46 42.44
N GLU A 188 -28.64 -18.59 41.72
CA GLU A 188 -29.32 -19.81 42.16
C GLU A 188 -28.77 -20.29 43.51
N TYR A 189 -27.44 -20.42 43.65
CA TYR A 189 -26.81 -20.81 44.91
C TYR A 189 -27.02 -19.78 46.02
N LYS A 190 -26.92 -18.47 45.73
CA LYS A 190 -27.28 -17.39 46.69
C LYS A 190 -28.71 -17.54 47.20
N ASN A 191 -29.66 -17.91 46.35
CA ASN A 191 -31.07 -18.08 46.72
C ASN A 191 -31.32 -19.40 47.47
N GLN A 192 -30.64 -20.49 47.11
CA GLN A 192 -30.63 -21.73 47.89
C GLN A 192 -30.04 -21.51 49.29
N ILE A 193 -28.92 -20.80 49.40
CA ILE A 193 -28.26 -20.44 50.68
C ILE A 193 -29.19 -19.59 51.55
N LYS A 194 -29.90 -18.60 50.99
CA LYS A 194 -30.93 -17.84 51.73
C LYS A 194 -32.02 -18.76 52.28
N THR A 195 -32.57 -19.64 51.44
CA THR A 195 -33.64 -20.59 51.83
C THR A 195 -33.18 -21.56 52.92
N LEU A 196 -31.96 -22.08 52.82
CA LEU A 196 -31.38 -22.96 53.84
C LEU A 196 -31.10 -22.21 55.15
N ASN A 197 -30.63 -20.96 55.10
CA ASN A 197 -30.46 -20.12 56.29
C ASN A 197 -31.80 -19.83 57.01
N THR A 198 -32.89 -19.60 56.28
CA THR A 198 -34.22 -19.43 56.90
C THR A 198 -34.67 -20.73 57.58
N ARG A 199 -34.54 -21.88 56.91
CA ARG A 199 -34.86 -23.20 57.48
C ARG A 199 -34.00 -23.57 58.68
N LEU A 200 -32.73 -23.18 58.67
CA LEU A 200 -31.81 -23.32 59.81
C LEU A 200 -32.37 -22.56 61.02
N LYS A 201 -32.66 -21.27 60.86
CA LYS A 201 -33.21 -20.41 61.93
C LYS A 201 -34.57 -20.87 62.45
N GLU A 202 -35.42 -21.41 61.59
CA GLU A 202 -36.69 -22.04 61.99
C GLU A 202 -36.47 -23.34 62.80
N ALA A 203 -35.41 -24.11 62.50
CA ALA A 203 -35.04 -25.31 63.23
C ALA A 203 -34.35 -24.98 64.56
N GLU A 204 -33.45 -24.00 64.59
CA GLU A 204 -32.79 -23.45 65.78
C GLU A 204 -33.83 -22.93 66.78
N ALA A 205 -34.73 -22.03 66.35
CA ALA A 205 -35.80 -21.51 67.22
C ALA A 205 -36.76 -22.62 67.73
N ARG A 206 -36.94 -23.70 66.96
CA ARG A 206 -37.73 -24.87 67.39
C ARG A 206 -36.96 -25.74 68.41
N ALA A 207 -35.65 -25.90 68.23
CA ALA A 207 -34.78 -26.60 69.16
C ALA A 207 -34.71 -25.84 70.50
N GLU A 208 -34.44 -24.54 70.49
CA GLU A 208 -34.47 -23.69 71.69
C GLU A 208 -35.82 -23.76 72.43
N PHE A 209 -36.94 -23.83 71.70
CA PHE A 209 -38.27 -23.97 72.30
C PHE A 209 -38.47 -25.35 72.94
N ALA A 210 -37.97 -26.41 72.29
CA ALA A 210 -37.98 -27.76 72.84
C ALA A 210 -37.11 -27.85 74.11
N GLU A 211 -35.88 -27.33 74.08
CA GLU A 211 -34.98 -27.25 75.25
C GLU A 211 -35.61 -26.47 76.40
N ARG A 212 -36.17 -25.29 76.14
CA ARG A 212 -36.90 -24.49 77.14
C ARG A 212 -38.17 -25.18 77.65
N SER A 213 -38.73 -26.14 76.91
CA SER A 213 -39.85 -26.97 77.35
C SER A 213 -39.38 -28.15 78.21
N VAL A 214 -38.27 -28.81 77.82
CA VAL A 214 -37.61 -29.85 78.62
C VAL A 214 -37.15 -29.29 79.97
N GLN A 215 -36.52 -28.11 80.01
CA GLN A 215 -36.12 -27.45 81.26
C GLN A 215 -37.29 -27.11 82.20
N LYS A 216 -38.51 -26.92 81.68
CA LYS A 216 -39.72 -26.73 82.49
C LYS A 216 -40.27 -28.06 83.01
N LEU A 217 -40.32 -29.07 82.14
CA LEU A 217 -40.76 -30.41 82.50
C LEU A 217 -39.84 -31.03 83.55
N GLN A 218 -38.52 -30.84 83.42
CA GLN A 218 -37.54 -31.26 84.41
C GLN A 218 -37.85 -30.68 85.78
N LYS A 219 -38.06 -29.35 85.89
CA LYS A 219 -38.39 -28.70 87.17
C LYS A 219 -39.72 -29.17 87.79
N GLU A 220 -40.70 -29.57 86.97
CA GLU A 220 -41.93 -30.16 87.49
C GLU A 220 -41.72 -31.64 87.88
N VAL A 221 -40.82 -32.38 87.23
CA VAL A 221 -40.37 -33.71 87.68
C VAL A 221 -39.62 -33.60 89.01
N ASP A 222 -38.61 -32.74 89.11
CA ASP A 222 -37.83 -32.50 90.33
C ASP A 222 -38.77 -32.19 91.52
N ARG A 223 -39.76 -31.31 91.29
CA ARG A 223 -40.81 -30.96 92.28
C ARG A 223 -41.74 -32.14 92.61
N LEU A 224 -42.16 -32.93 91.62
CA LEU A 224 -43.02 -34.10 91.86
C LEU A 224 -42.26 -35.23 92.59
N GLU A 225 -40.94 -35.32 92.41
CA GLU A 225 -40.06 -36.20 93.19
C GLU A 225 -39.94 -35.71 94.63
N ASP A 226 -39.77 -34.40 94.87
CA ASP A 226 -39.84 -33.80 96.21
C ASP A 226 -41.22 -34.06 96.89
N GLU A 227 -42.33 -33.78 96.19
CA GLU A 227 -43.69 -34.03 96.72
C GLU A 227 -43.93 -35.52 97.03
N LEU A 228 -43.38 -36.43 96.20
CA LEU A 228 -43.42 -37.88 96.43
C LEU A 228 -42.56 -38.32 97.62
N ILE A 229 -41.41 -37.68 97.88
CA ILE A 229 -40.59 -37.95 99.06
C ILE A 229 -41.33 -37.50 100.32
N ASN A 230 -41.89 -36.28 100.33
CA ASN A 230 -42.67 -35.75 101.45
C ASN A 230 -43.88 -36.63 101.80
N GLU A 231 -44.63 -37.12 100.80
CA GLU A 231 -45.73 -38.05 101.06
C GLU A 231 -45.24 -39.45 101.48
N LYS A 232 -44.12 -39.97 100.97
CA LYS A 232 -43.51 -41.22 101.49
C LYS A 232 -43.11 -41.09 102.97
N GLU A 233 -42.54 -39.96 103.38
CA GLU A 233 -42.22 -39.71 104.80
C GLU A 233 -43.50 -39.63 105.65
N ARG A 234 -44.58 -39.02 105.15
CA ARG A 234 -45.89 -39.04 105.80
C ARG A 234 -46.48 -40.44 105.92
N TYR A 235 -46.44 -41.25 104.85
CA TYR A 235 -46.90 -42.64 104.91
C TYR A 235 -46.10 -43.44 105.94
N ALA A 236 -44.78 -43.27 105.99
CA ALA A 236 -43.94 -43.92 106.99
C ALA A 236 -44.26 -43.45 108.43
N LEU A 237 -44.51 -42.16 108.65
CA LEU A 237 -44.94 -41.64 109.96
C LEU A 237 -46.34 -42.16 110.37
N VAL A 238 -47.24 -42.38 109.42
CA VAL A 238 -48.56 -42.98 109.66
C VAL A 238 -48.42 -44.49 109.92
N GLU A 239 -47.50 -45.17 109.25
CA GLU A 239 -47.17 -46.59 109.46
C GLU A 239 -46.52 -46.81 110.83
N ASP A 240 -45.47 -46.04 111.18
CA ASP A 240 -44.85 -45.97 112.52
C ASP A 240 -45.92 -45.70 113.62
N SER A 241 -46.92 -44.85 113.33
CA SER A 241 -48.03 -44.55 114.25
C SER A 241 -49.05 -45.69 114.35
N LEU A 242 -49.38 -46.35 113.25
CA LEU A 242 -50.30 -47.49 113.21
C LEU A 242 -49.72 -48.68 113.96
N ASP A 243 -48.45 -49.02 113.71
CA ASP A 243 -47.72 -50.07 114.42
C ASP A 243 -47.65 -49.77 115.92
N PHE A 244 -47.39 -48.52 116.32
CA PHE A 244 -47.45 -48.13 117.73
C PHE A 244 -48.83 -48.39 118.35
N THR A 245 -49.93 -47.98 117.69
CA THR A 245 -51.29 -48.26 118.18
C THR A 245 -51.67 -49.74 118.15
N PHE A 246 -51.10 -50.52 117.23
CA PHE A 246 -51.36 -51.96 117.12
C PHE A 246 -50.64 -52.74 118.24
N VAL A 247 -49.40 -52.36 118.57
CA VAL A 247 -48.65 -52.95 119.69
C VAL A 247 -49.31 -52.61 121.04
N ASP A 248 -49.75 -51.36 121.23
CA ASP A 248 -50.54 -50.92 122.40
C ASP A 248 -51.85 -51.72 122.53
N LEU A 249 -52.60 -51.90 121.42
CA LEU A 249 -53.85 -52.68 121.40
C LEU A 249 -53.62 -54.18 121.68
N MET A 250 -52.49 -54.75 121.27
CA MET A 250 -52.13 -56.15 121.54
C MET A 250 -51.55 -56.38 122.95
N GLY A 251 -51.26 -55.32 123.72
CA GLY A 251 -50.72 -55.42 125.08
C GLY A 251 -49.30 -55.99 125.14
N ILE A 252 -48.51 -55.80 124.08
CA ILE A 252 -47.09 -56.18 123.99
C ILE A 252 -46.23 -54.94 124.29
N GLU A 253 -45.04 -55.09 124.88
CA GLU A 253 -44.17 -53.93 125.10
C GLU A 253 -43.79 -53.25 123.76
N PRO A 254 -43.84 -51.90 123.67
CA PRO A 254 -43.46 -51.19 122.45
C PRO A 254 -42.05 -51.52 121.98
N PHE A 255 -41.90 -51.79 120.68
CA PHE A 255 -40.60 -51.95 120.04
C PHE A 255 -40.01 -50.57 119.74
N TYR A 256 -39.12 -50.10 120.61
CA TYR A 256 -38.46 -48.80 120.45
C TYR A 256 -37.40 -48.85 119.35
N ASN A 257 -37.46 -47.91 118.42
CA ASN A 257 -36.53 -47.75 117.29
C ASN A 257 -35.93 -46.32 117.29
N ASP A 258 -35.01 -46.02 116.37
CA ASP A 258 -34.37 -44.69 116.29
C ASP A 258 -35.34 -43.52 116.02
N ARG A 259 -36.59 -43.82 115.61
CA ARG A 259 -37.65 -42.82 115.41
C ARG A 259 -38.56 -42.65 116.63
N ASN A 260 -38.58 -43.61 117.57
CA ASN A 260 -39.49 -43.60 118.72
C ASN A 260 -38.81 -44.23 119.98
N PRO A 261 -38.13 -43.44 120.82
CA PRO A 261 -37.31 -43.93 121.95
C PRO A 261 -38.09 -44.14 123.26
N LYS A 262 -37.52 -44.94 124.19
CA LYS A 262 -38.16 -45.34 125.46
C LYS A 262 -38.18 -44.21 126.51
N PRO A 263 -39.32 -43.94 127.19
CA PRO A 263 -39.39 -42.96 128.27
C PRO A 263 -38.63 -43.41 129.55
N PRO A 264 -38.04 -42.48 130.32
CA PRO A 264 -37.29 -42.79 131.54
C PRO A 264 -38.17 -43.14 132.74
N THR A 265 -37.63 -43.92 133.68
CA THR A 265 -38.34 -44.50 134.86
C THR A 265 -37.86 -43.87 136.18
N PRO A 266 -38.74 -43.59 137.17
CA PRO A 266 -38.36 -43.01 138.47
C PRO A 266 -37.70 -44.02 139.44
N GLU A 267 -36.99 -43.50 140.45
CA GLU A 267 -36.08 -44.23 141.34
C GLU A 267 -36.74 -44.78 142.65
N PRO A 268 -36.24 -45.90 143.23
CA PRO A 268 -36.76 -46.52 144.46
C PRO A 268 -36.05 -46.07 145.76
N THR A 269 -36.58 -46.52 146.91
CA THR A 269 -36.22 -46.09 148.27
C THR A 269 -35.03 -46.83 148.93
N GLU A 270 -34.42 -46.19 149.95
CA GLU A 270 -33.16 -46.60 150.60
C GLU A 270 -33.16 -48.03 151.22
N GLU A 271 -34.31 -48.55 151.66
CA GLU A 271 -34.38 -49.90 152.28
C GLU A 271 -34.07 -51.03 151.28
N ASP A 272 -34.36 -50.84 149.98
CA ASP A 272 -34.08 -51.84 148.94
C ASP A 272 -32.58 -51.87 148.59
N LEU A 273 -31.92 -50.72 148.57
CA LEU A 273 -30.47 -50.60 148.34
C LEU A 273 -29.66 -51.37 149.40
N ALA A 274 -30.06 -51.26 150.67
CA ALA A 274 -29.45 -52.03 151.75
C ALA A 274 -29.62 -53.56 151.58
N ARG A 275 -30.76 -54.00 151.01
CA ARG A 275 -31.04 -55.43 150.78
C ARG A 275 -30.28 -56.01 149.59
N ILE A 276 -30.00 -55.20 148.56
CA ILE A 276 -29.23 -55.61 147.38
C ILE A 276 -27.74 -55.73 147.74
N ALA A 277 -27.16 -54.72 148.41
CA ALA A 277 -25.75 -54.72 148.80
C ALA A 277 -25.38 -55.93 149.70
N ALA A 278 -26.28 -56.33 150.59
CA ALA A 278 -26.11 -57.52 151.45
C ALA A 278 -26.07 -58.85 150.66
N ALA A 279 -26.77 -58.93 149.52
CA ALA A 279 -26.79 -60.12 148.67
C ALA A 279 -25.55 -60.21 147.77
N GLU A 280 -25.07 -59.09 147.24
CA GLU A 280 -23.90 -59.06 146.34
C GLU A 280 -22.58 -59.31 147.10
N ALA A 281 -22.43 -58.80 148.32
CA ALA A 281 -21.27 -59.08 149.17
C ALA A 281 -21.09 -60.58 149.45
N ALA A 282 -22.20 -61.30 149.68
CA ALA A 282 -22.18 -62.75 149.88
C ALA A 282 -21.81 -63.54 148.61
N LYS A 283 -22.07 -62.97 147.42
CA LYS A 283 -21.75 -63.58 146.12
C LYS A 283 -20.29 -63.35 145.72
N ALA A 284 -19.77 -62.14 145.96
CA ALA A 284 -18.38 -61.80 145.70
C ALA A 284 -17.39 -62.66 146.51
N ALA A 285 -17.73 -62.95 147.78
CA ALA A 285 -16.92 -63.81 148.64
C ALA A 285 -16.82 -65.28 148.19
N ALA A 286 -17.75 -65.75 147.33
CA ALA A 286 -17.77 -67.12 146.84
C ALA A 286 -17.02 -67.30 145.51
N GLN A 287 -17.07 -66.32 144.59
CA GLN A 287 -16.34 -66.40 143.31
C GLN A 287 -14.84 -66.12 143.46
N ALA A 288 -14.42 -65.33 144.45
CA ALA A 288 -13.01 -65.02 144.71
C ALA A 288 -12.14 -66.22 145.20
N ALA A 289 -12.73 -67.42 145.32
CA ALA A 289 -12.06 -68.62 145.85
C ALA A 289 -12.05 -69.83 144.88
N ALA A 290 -12.48 -69.63 143.62
CA ALA A 290 -12.76 -70.74 142.70
C ALA A 290 -11.93 -70.77 141.40
N GLU A 291 -11.20 -69.69 141.07
CA GLU A 291 -10.57 -69.53 139.74
C GLU A 291 -9.09 -69.08 139.80
N GLU A 292 -8.39 -69.41 140.90
CA GLU A 292 -6.93 -69.31 141.03
C GLU A 292 -6.23 -70.62 140.57
N ALA A 293 -6.58 -71.15 139.39
CA ALA A 293 -5.95 -72.36 138.84
C ALA A 293 -6.10 -72.49 137.30
N ALA A 294 -5.01 -72.85 136.59
CA ALA A 294 -4.92 -73.11 135.14
C ALA A 294 -5.32 -71.91 134.22
N LEU A 295 -4.46 -71.17 133.51
CA LEU A 295 -3.12 -71.37 132.93
C LEU A 295 -3.01 -72.29 131.68
N SER A 296 -2.82 -71.62 130.53
CA SER A 296 -2.00 -72.00 129.34
C SER A 296 -2.47 -73.00 128.26
N GLY A 297 -2.37 -72.57 126.99
CA GLY A 297 -1.97 -73.39 125.82
C GLY A 297 -3.05 -73.73 124.76
N GLY A 298 -2.72 -73.58 123.46
CA GLY A 298 -3.51 -74.14 122.34
C GLY A 298 -3.45 -73.34 121.02
N ASP A 299 -2.85 -73.92 119.98
CA ASP A 299 -2.54 -73.32 118.65
C ASP A 299 -3.40 -73.93 117.50
N VAL A 300 -3.22 -73.45 116.26
CA VAL A 300 -3.53 -74.08 114.94
C VAL A 300 -4.90 -73.83 114.26
N GLY A 301 -4.92 -72.91 113.26
CA GLY A 301 -4.91 -73.31 111.82
C GLY A 301 -6.17 -73.27 110.90
N ALA A 302 -6.04 -72.55 109.77
CA ALA A 302 -6.70 -72.71 108.43
C ALA A 302 -8.25 -72.53 108.30
N ASP A 303 -8.86 -72.16 107.14
CA ASP A 303 -8.38 -71.79 105.78
C ASP A 303 -9.33 -70.73 105.12
N GLY A 304 -9.13 -70.34 103.84
CA GLY A 304 -9.81 -69.22 103.12
C GLY A 304 -11.29 -69.44 102.69
N VAL A 305 -11.88 -68.73 101.70
CA VAL A 305 -11.39 -67.86 100.59
C VAL A 305 -12.51 -66.88 100.12
N GLU A 306 -12.16 -65.69 99.57
CA GLU A 306 -12.98 -64.72 98.78
C GLU A 306 -14.23 -64.04 99.43
N GLY A 307 -14.62 -62.79 99.08
CA GLY A 307 -13.99 -61.81 98.18
C GLY A 307 -14.78 -60.49 97.99
N ALA A 308 -14.10 -59.47 97.44
CA ALA A 308 -14.60 -58.21 96.84
C ALA A 308 -15.40 -57.15 97.67
N ALA A 309 -14.73 -56.01 97.86
CA ALA A 309 -15.04 -54.74 98.55
C ALA A 309 -16.23 -53.85 98.02
N PRO A 310 -16.54 -52.70 98.66
CA PRO A 310 -17.78 -51.92 98.47
C PRO A 310 -17.60 -50.49 97.89
N VAL A 311 -18.55 -49.58 98.19
CA VAL A 311 -18.84 -48.26 97.56
C VAL A 311 -18.26 -47.04 98.33
N ALA A 312 -17.77 -46.01 97.63
CA ALA A 312 -17.78 -44.55 97.96
C ALA A 312 -17.11 -43.76 96.80
N ASN A 313 -17.53 -42.57 96.32
CA ASN A 313 -18.01 -41.27 96.86
C ASN A 313 -16.93 -40.30 97.40
N GLY A 314 -16.97 -39.03 96.96
CA GLY A 314 -16.19 -37.91 97.50
C GLY A 314 -16.02 -36.69 96.56
N GLU A 315 -16.67 -35.56 96.89
CA GLU A 315 -16.54 -34.24 96.21
C GLU A 315 -15.84 -33.18 97.11
N ALA A 316 -15.77 -31.92 96.64
CA ALA A 316 -15.43 -30.66 97.34
C ALA A 316 -13.93 -30.24 97.34
N VAL A 317 -13.52 -28.95 97.30
CA VAL A 317 -14.21 -27.65 97.06
C VAL A 317 -13.20 -26.57 96.55
N ALA A 318 -13.66 -25.41 96.07
CA ALA A 318 -12.90 -24.24 95.56
C ALA A 318 -12.38 -23.28 96.71
N PRO A 319 -12.01 -21.98 96.54
CA PRO A 319 -11.83 -21.10 95.35
C PRO A 319 -10.59 -20.12 95.36
N ALA A 320 -10.40 -19.32 94.29
CA ALA A 320 -9.81 -17.94 94.32
C ALA A 320 -9.91 -17.15 92.97
N GLU A 321 -9.88 -15.82 93.08
CA GLU A 321 -9.90 -14.68 92.11
C GLU A 321 -8.62 -14.52 91.21
N GLU A 322 -8.48 -13.72 90.13
CA GLU A 322 -9.33 -12.80 89.28
C GLU A 322 -8.55 -12.47 87.94
N VAL A 323 -9.18 -11.71 87.01
CA VAL A 323 -8.60 -10.82 85.93
C VAL A 323 -8.50 -11.34 84.47
N VAL A 324 -8.81 -10.43 83.53
CA VAL A 324 -8.80 -10.49 82.03
C VAL A 324 -8.32 -9.11 81.48
N PRO A 325 -8.12 -8.83 80.15
CA PRO A 325 -8.20 -9.64 78.91
C PRO A 325 -6.97 -9.50 77.94
N ALA A 326 -6.98 -10.19 76.78
CA ALA A 326 -6.19 -9.82 75.58
C ALA A 326 -6.72 -10.48 74.27
N GLU A 327 -6.38 -9.93 73.10
CA GLU A 327 -6.83 -10.35 71.74
C GLU A 327 -5.79 -11.19 70.95
N PRO A 328 -6.16 -11.85 69.82
CA PRO A 328 -5.37 -12.92 69.19
C PRO A 328 -4.33 -12.46 68.14
N VAL A 329 -3.37 -13.34 67.84
CA VAL A 329 -2.34 -13.18 66.80
C VAL A 329 -2.39 -14.35 65.79
N LYS A 330 -2.02 -14.08 64.53
CA LYS A 330 -2.22 -14.96 63.36
C LYS A 330 -1.15 -16.04 63.20
N GLU A 331 -1.54 -17.19 62.67
CA GLU A 331 -0.64 -18.12 61.96
C GLU A 331 -0.75 -17.92 60.42
N PRO A 332 0.33 -18.15 59.64
CA PRO A 332 0.35 -17.91 58.20
C PRO A 332 -0.12 -19.13 57.37
N THR A 333 -0.74 -18.85 56.22
CA THR A 333 -1.12 -19.87 55.21
C THR A 333 0.10 -20.47 54.49
N PRO A 334 0.04 -21.76 54.07
CA PRO A 334 1.10 -22.39 53.28
C PRO A 334 1.21 -21.81 51.84
N PRO A 335 2.40 -21.86 51.21
CA PRO A 335 2.62 -21.36 49.85
C PRO A 335 2.10 -22.32 48.77
N PRO A 336 1.89 -21.84 47.52
CA PRO A 336 1.52 -22.67 46.38
C PRO A 336 2.67 -23.59 45.92
N PRO A 337 2.37 -24.67 45.16
CA PRO A 337 3.39 -25.60 44.67
C PRO A 337 4.33 -24.96 43.63
N PRO A 338 5.60 -25.42 43.54
CA PRO A 338 6.54 -25.00 42.51
C PRO A 338 6.14 -25.51 41.10
N PRO A 339 6.63 -24.88 40.02
CA PRO A 339 6.25 -25.24 38.65
C PRO A 339 6.83 -26.60 38.24
N PHE A 340 6.07 -27.34 37.42
CA PHE A 340 6.62 -28.47 36.67
C PHE A 340 7.55 -27.96 35.57
N GLU A 341 8.72 -28.59 35.45
CA GLU A 341 9.71 -28.28 34.44
C GLU A 341 9.25 -28.79 33.06
N TYR A 342 9.23 -27.91 32.05
CA TYR A 342 9.03 -28.33 30.66
C TYR A 342 10.31 -28.98 30.14
N ALA A 343 10.47 -30.28 30.41
CA ALA A 343 11.39 -31.13 29.65
C ALA A 343 10.94 -31.15 28.18
N ILE A 344 11.89 -30.94 27.27
CA ILE A 344 11.62 -30.74 25.84
C ILE A 344 11.62 -32.09 25.12
N ASP A 345 10.44 -32.65 24.86
CA ASP A 345 10.27 -33.78 23.93
C ASP A 345 10.36 -33.28 22.48
N LEU A 346 11.59 -33.05 22.02
CA LEU A 346 11.91 -32.80 20.62
C LEU A 346 12.01 -34.15 19.87
N PRO A 347 11.19 -34.41 18.84
CA PRO A 347 11.34 -35.63 18.05
C PRO A 347 12.70 -35.65 17.33
N PRO A 348 13.33 -36.83 17.15
CA PRO A 348 14.68 -36.93 16.61
C PRO A 348 14.76 -36.47 15.14
N GLU A 349 15.84 -35.78 14.79
CA GLU A 349 16.15 -35.39 13.41
C GLU A 349 16.24 -36.61 12.49
N GLY A 350 15.50 -36.61 11.37
CA GLY A 350 15.60 -37.65 10.34
C GLY A 350 14.29 -38.33 9.89
N ALA A 351 13.11 -37.89 10.35
CA ALA A 351 11.83 -38.39 9.84
C ALA A 351 11.36 -37.59 8.60
N GLU A 352 11.43 -38.19 7.41
CA GLU A 352 11.00 -37.58 6.15
C GLU A 352 9.46 -37.44 6.09
N VAL A 353 8.97 -36.25 5.74
CA VAL A 353 7.53 -35.97 5.58
C VAL A 353 7.12 -36.19 4.11
N PRO A 354 6.08 -37.01 3.81
CA PRO A 354 5.76 -37.38 2.43
C PRO A 354 5.21 -36.22 1.59
N TYR A 355 5.65 -36.17 0.34
CA TYR A 355 5.39 -35.14 -0.65
C TYR A 355 3.89 -35.05 -1.02
N VAL A 356 3.20 -33.96 -0.62
CA VAL A 356 1.87 -33.65 -1.13
C VAL A 356 1.99 -33.16 -2.57
N LYS A 357 1.33 -33.87 -3.50
CA LYS A 357 1.41 -33.57 -4.93
C LYS A 357 0.14 -32.82 -5.37
N ASN A 358 0.32 -31.72 -6.11
CA ASN A 358 -0.77 -30.87 -6.56
C ASN A 358 -1.80 -31.65 -7.40
N CYS A 359 -3.08 -31.37 -7.19
CA CYS A 359 -4.16 -31.80 -8.09
C CYS A 359 -4.41 -30.69 -9.11
N GLU A 360 -4.30 -31.01 -10.40
CA GLU A 360 -4.63 -30.09 -11.50
C GLU A 360 -6.11 -30.21 -11.90
N ALA A 361 -6.67 -29.16 -12.50
CA ALA A 361 -8.08 -29.12 -12.87
C ALA A 361 -8.36 -29.92 -14.17
N GLY A 362 -8.82 -31.17 -14.04
CA GLY A 362 -9.24 -31.99 -15.18
C GLY A 362 -10.10 -33.22 -14.87
N ASP A 363 -9.77 -33.99 -13.82
CA ASP A 363 -10.24 -35.38 -13.66
C ASP A 363 -11.58 -35.57 -12.90
N VAL A 364 -12.67 -34.87 -13.29
CA VAL A 364 -14.04 -35.29 -12.90
C VAL A 364 -15.12 -35.04 -13.97
N LEU A 365 -15.17 -35.87 -15.02
CA LEU A 365 -16.32 -35.91 -15.97
C LEU A 365 -16.78 -37.34 -16.33
N ALA A 366 -17.33 -38.04 -15.32
CA ALA A 366 -18.13 -39.25 -15.45
C ALA A 366 -18.90 -39.47 -14.12
N SER A 367 -20.14 -39.97 -14.06
CA SER A 367 -21.11 -40.34 -15.10
C SER A 367 -22.53 -40.45 -14.50
N LEU A 368 -23.56 -39.92 -15.15
CA LEU A 368 -24.98 -40.18 -14.82
C LEU A 368 -25.84 -40.33 -16.10
N PRO A 369 -26.97 -41.09 -16.07
CA PRO A 369 -27.73 -41.47 -17.26
C PRO A 369 -28.87 -40.50 -17.64
N THR A 370 -29.41 -40.65 -18.85
CA THR A 370 -30.65 -40.05 -19.39
C THR A 370 -31.53 -41.19 -19.96
N VAL A 371 -32.73 -41.06 -20.54
CA VAL A 371 -33.60 -40.01 -21.17
C VAL A 371 -35.09 -40.47 -20.96
N PRO A 372 -36.18 -39.83 -21.47
CA PRO A 372 -36.37 -38.59 -22.27
C PRO A 372 -37.27 -37.58 -21.48
N GLU A 373 -38.33 -36.85 -21.91
CA GLU A 373 -39.07 -36.66 -23.18
C GLU A 373 -39.93 -35.36 -23.15
N GLY A 374 -40.21 -34.76 -24.32
CA GLY A 374 -41.22 -33.70 -24.55
C GLY A 374 -40.85 -32.27 -24.09
N GLU A 375 -41.35 -31.17 -24.70
CA GLU A 375 -42.11 -30.95 -25.94
C GLU A 375 -41.90 -29.47 -26.41
N GLU A 376 -42.20 -29.12 -27.67
CA GLU A 376 -41.96 -27.79 -28.32
C GLU A 376 -43.31 -27.07 -28.69
N PRO A 377 -43.35 -25.83 -29.30
CA PRO A 377 -42.67 -24.57 -28.98
C PRO A 377 -43.67 -23.34 -28.80
N PRO A 378 -43.68 -22.21 -29.55
CA PRO A 378 -43.04 -20.92 -29.18
C PRO A 378 -44.02 -19.71 -28.91
N PRO A 379 -43.92 -18.48 -29.48
CA PRO A 379 -43.38 -17.29 -28.78
C PRO A 379 -44.22 -15.98 -28.85
N GLU A 380 -43.88 -14.96 -28.04
CA GLU A 380 -43.87 -13.52 -28.45
C GLU A 380 -43.27 -12.58 -27.39
N GLY A 381 -42.89 -11.34 -27.77
CA GLY A 381 -42.59 -10.24 -26.83
C GLY A 381 -41.28 -9.45 -27.10
N ALA A 382 -41.39 -8.25 -27.69
CA ALA A 382 -40.28 -7.30 -27.91
C ALA A 382 -40.57 -5.92 -27.26
N PRO A 383 -39.57 -5.03 -27.06
CA PRO A 383 -39.58 -4.08 -25.93
C PRO A 383 -39.90 -2.61 -26.27
N ALA A 384 -40.22 -1.82 -25.24
CA ALA A 384 -40.16 -0.34 -25.26
C ALA A 384 -40.02 0.27 -23.85
N ALA A 385 -39.34 1.42 -23.76
CA ALA A 385 -39.25 2.33 -22.60
C ALA A 385 -38.76 3.72 -23.09
N PRO A 386 -38.74 4.78 -22.24
CA PRO A 386 -39.86 5.43 -21.57
C PRO A 386 -40.11 6.87 -22.13
N THR A 387 -41.08 7.61 -21.58
CA THR A 387 -41.51 8.95 -22.07
C THR A 387 -41.22 10.11 -21.10
N GLU A 388 -41.13 11.33 -21.62
CA GLU A 388 -40.78 12.58 -20.91
C GLU A 388 -41.98 13.33 -20.26
N GLY A 389 -41.68 14.34 -19.41
CA GLY A 389 -42.54 15.50 -19.11
C GLY A 389 -43.20 15.57 -17.71
N VAL A 390 -43.58 16.72 -17.12
CA VAL A 390 -43.40 18.18 -17.42
C VAL A 390 -43.52 18.99 -16.09
N GLU A 391 -42.92 20.21 -16.07
CA GLU A 391 -43.10 21.44 -15.22
C GLU A 391 -44.35 21.63 -14.31
N ALA A 392 -44.43 22.52 -13.28
CA ALA A 392 -43.49 23.36 -12.48
C ALA A 392 -44.30 24.15 -11.38
N VAL A 393 -43.71 25.23 -10.78
CA VAL A 393 -44.33 26.53 -10.33
C VAL A 393 -44.06 27.03 -8.87
N ALA A 394 -43.49 28.25 -8.75
CA ALA A 394 -43.52 29.25 -7.65
C ALA A 394 -42.95 28.92 -6.24
N ALA A 395 -42.57 29.88 -5.35
CA ALA A 395 -42.05 31.26 -5.46
C ALA A 395 -41.46 31.73 -4.09
N ALA A 396 -40.62 32.78 -4.06
CA ALA A 396 -39.92 33.28 -2.84
C ALA A 396 -40.72 34.38 -2.07
N PRO A 397 -40.23 34.94 -0.92
CA PRO A 397 -39.29 36.10 -1.00
C PRO A 397 -38.33 36.40 0.22
N THR A 398 -37.24 37.16 -0.03
CA THR A 398 -36.59 38.21 0.85
C THR A 398 -36.03 37.87 2.27
N ALA A 399 -35.00 38.54 2.83
CA ALA A 399 -33.99 39.54 2.37
C ALA A 399 -32.88 39.77 3.45
N GLU A 400 -32.00 40.77 3.20
CA GLU A 400 -31.10 41.51 4.12
C GLU A 400 -29.60 41.11 4.29
N THR A 401 -28.77 42.15 4.36
CA THR A 401 -27.32 42.26 4.66
C THR A 401 -27.08 43.63 5.30
N PRO A 402 -26.04 43.88 6.14
CA PRO A 402 -24.93 44.74 5.65
C PRO A 402 -23.55 44.63 6.37
N ALA A 403 -22.56 45.40 5.84
CA ALA A 403 -21.35 45.96 6.49
C ALA A 403 -20.17 45.01 6.84
N ASP A 404 -18.90 45.45 6.96
CA ASP A 404 -18.29 46.80 6.83
C ASP A 404 -16.84 46.78 6.25
N ALA A 405 -16.18 47.94 6.12
CA ALA A 405 -14.98 48.22 5.31
C ALA A 405 -13.57 48.05 5.96
N ALA A 406 -12.51 47.98 5.12
CA ALA A 406 -11.16 48.60 5.33
C ALA A 406 -10.21 48.48 4.09
N VAL A 407 -9.50 49.57 3.70
CA VAL A 407 -8.64 49.75 2.49
C VAL A 407 -7.74 51.00 2.70
N PRO A 408 -6.54 51.26 2.08
CA PRO A 408 -5.48 50.48 1.37
C PRO A 408 -4.12 50.57 2.16
N PRO A 409 -2.90 50.98 1.68
CA PRO A 409 -2.15 50.81 0.39
C PRO A 409 -0.64 50.38 0.51
N THR A 410 0.00 49.92 -0.59
CA THR A 410 1.24 50.46 -1.26
C THR A 410 1.98 49.44 -2.16
N GLY A 411 2.76 49.91 -3.15
CA GLY A 411 3.59 49.14 -4.09
C GLY A 411 2.90 48.86 -5.44
N GLU A 412 3.00 49.69 -6.49
CA GLU A 412 4.14 50.03 -7.38
C GLU A 412 4.24 49.10 -8.63
N ALA A 413 4.53 49.67 -9.81
CA ALA A 413 4.29 49.06 -11.14
C ALA A 413 5.54 49.06 -12.05
N PRO A 414 5.56 48.31 -13.17
CA PRO A 414 5.12 48.88 -14.46
C PRO A 414 4.37 47.90 -15.41
N PRO A 415 3.76 48.38 -16.53
CA PRO A 415 2.95 47.56 -17.43
C PRO A 415 3.73 46.89 -18.59
N ALA A 416 3.13 45.88 -19.20
CA ALA A 416 3.61 45.24 -20.43
C ALA A 416 2.95 45.85 -21.69
N GLU A 417 3.68 45.80 -22.81
CA GLU A 417 3.33 46.46 -24.08
C GLU A 417 2.50 45.55 -25.01
N ALA A 418 1.49 46.10 -25.69
CA ALA A 418 0.55 45.34 -26.51
C ALA A 418 0.97 45.33 -28.00
N ALA A 419 1.25 44.14 -28.54
CA ALA A 419 1.64 43.94 -29.94
C ALA A 419 0.45 44.02 -30.92
N ALA A 420 0.75 44.34 -32.19
CA ALA A 420 -0.25 44.71 -33.20
C ALA A 420 -1.07 43.53 -33.78
N ALA A 421 -2.28 43.85 -34.24
CA ALA A 421 -3.14 42.94 -35.01
C ALA A 421 -2.81 42.95 -36.51
N ALA A 422 -3.07 41.84 -37.20
CA ALA A 422 -2.97 41.71 -38.66
C ALA A 422 -4.30 41.22 -39.27
N PRO A 423 -4.75 41.76 -40.43
CA PRO A 423 -6.00 41.37 -41.08
C PRO A 423 -5.83 40.18 -42.05
N PRO A 424 -6.91 39.41 -42.33
CA PRO A 424 -6.89 38.27 -43.26
C PRO A 424 -7.20 38.65 -44.72
N PRO A 425 -6.72 37.88 -45.72
CA PRO A 425 -7.10 38.01 -47.13
C PRO A 425 -8.16 36.98 -47.57
N ASN A 426 -9.19 37.44 -48.29
CA ASN A 426 -10.16 36.68 -49.12
C ASN A 426 -11.14 37.69 -49.78
N ALA A 427 -11.74 37.49 -50.95
CA ALA A 427 -11.47 36.56 -52.06
C ALA A 427 -12.29 36.99 -53.31
N GLU A 428 -11.71 36.91 -54.52
CA GLU A 428 -12.31 36.95 -55.87
C GLU A 428 -11.15 36.65 -56.86
N GLU A 429 -11.29 36.08 -58.07
CA GLU A 429 -12.45 35.69 -58.91
C GLU A 429 -12.14 34.30 -59.58
N ALA A 430 -13.04 33.70 -60.39
CA ALA A 430 -12.95 32.28 -60.75
C ALA A 430 -12.99 31.91 -62.26
N ALA A 431 -12.15 30.94 -62.63
CA ALA A 431 -12.24 30.02 -63.79
C ALA A 431 -12.06 30.62 -65.22
N PRO A 432 -11.89 29.79 -66.28
CA PRO A 432 -11.72 28.33 -66.36
C PRO A 432 -10.38 27.87 -67.01
N PRO A 433 -10.01 26.57 -66.91
CA PRO A 433 -8.78 26.04 -67.51
C PRO A 433 -8.93 25.66 -69.00
N THR A 434 -7.87 25.86 -69.78
CA THR A 434 -7.72 25.30 -71.14
C THR A 434 -7.11 23.90 -71.10
N ALA A 435 -7.78 22.94 -71.74
CA ALA A 435 -7.23 21.59 -71.90
C ALA A 435 -6.44 21.49 -73.22
N GLU A 436 -5.15 21.15 -73.12
CA GLU A 436 -4.32 20.77 -74.27
C GLU A 436 -4.26 19.24 -74.38
N ALA A 437 -4.31 18.70 -75.61
CA ALA A 437 -4.56 17.29 -75.85
C ALA A 437 -3.55 16.66 -76.84
N ALA A 438 -2.85 15.63 -76.37
CA ALA A 438 -2.04 14.69 -77.15
C ALA A 438 -1.85 13.39 -76.33
N PRO A 439 -1.45 12.24 -76.92
CA PRO A 439 -1.15 11.99 -78.32
C PRO A 439 -1.94 10.81 -78.95
N GLN A 440 -2.00 10.74 -80.27
CA GLN A 440 -2.09 9.50 -81.07
C GLN A 440 -1.42 9.69 -82.44
N ALA A 441 -1.02 8.56 -83.05
CA ALA A 441 -0.21 8.41 -84.28
C ALA A 441 1.28 8.76 -84.10
#